data_AF-A0A0F9SNJ5-F1
#
_entry.id   AF-A0A0F9SNJ5-F1
#
_cell.length_a   1.000
_cell.length_b   1.000
_cell.length_c   1.000
_cell.angle_alpha   90.00
_cell.angle_beta   90.00
_cell.angle_gamma   90.00
#
_symmetry.space_group_name_H-M   'P 1'
#
loop_
_entity.id
_entity.type
_entity.pdbx_description
1 polymer ?
#
loop_
_entity_poly.entity_id
_entity_poly.type
_entity_poly.pdbx_seq_one_letter_code
_entity_poly.pdbx_strand_id
1 'polypeptide(L)'
;MADEATFEEMPLAAESFFNGSDSSGDFSSGGFQFNNNYDTFFGSWDGWAVSNITDNTTPGWGNQYSAIPGSGAGGSSNYGVSFIGFAEPPSATLGVSRVIDGAFFSNATYAYLSMLNGDAYAKKFGGVTGDDEDWFLLTITGFNGAVETGTVDFYLGDFRFADNGLDYIVDDWTWVDLTSLRAVTSLEFALSSSDVGGFGMNTPAYFAMDNLVPEPASMALLAVGAAALLRRRR
;
A
#
# COMPACT_ATOMS: atom_id res chain seq x y z
N MET A 1 -5.92 15.12 17.56
CA MET A 1 -5.84 13.67 17.36
C MET A 1 -5.05 13.48 16.09
N ALA A 2 -4.05 12.60 16.09
CA ALA A 2 -3.30 12.32 14.88
C ALA A 2 -4.29 11.64 13.92
N ASP A 3 -4.58 12.30 12.80
CA ASP A 3 -5.43 11.75 11.74
C ASP A 3 -4.58 10.89 10.76
N GLU A 4 -3.34 10.54 11.14
CA GLU A 4 -2.40 9.79 10.33
C GLU A 4 -2.44 8.31 10.70
N ALA A 5 -2.53 7.42 9.70
CA ALA A 5 -2.53 5.99 9.94
C ALA A 5 -1.10 5.47 10.02
N THR A 6 -0.58 5.34 11.24
CA THR A 6 0.76 4.77 11.55
C THR A 6 0.65 3.33 12.07
N PHE A 7 -0.57 2.83 12.29
CA PHE A 7 -0.86 1.46 12.77
C PHE A 7 -0.37 1.13 14.19
N GLU A 8 0.13 2.12 14.93
CA GLU A 8 0.63 1.97 16.30
C GLU A 8 -0.50 1.70 17.31
N GLU A 9 -1.75 1.99 16.95
CA GLU A 9 -2.92 1.70 17.78
C GLU A 9 -3.18 0.20 17.92
N MET A 10 -2.63 -0.63 17.01
CA MET A 10 -2.75 -2.07 17.05
C MET A 10 -1.72 -2.67 18.03
N PRO A 11 -2.15 -3.27 19.15
CA PRO A 11 -1.22 -3.88 20.09
C PRO A 11 -0.69 -5.20 19.52
N LEU A 12 0.57 -5.21 19.11
CA LEU A 12 1.28 -6.41 18.63
C LEU A 12 2.40 -6.81 19.59
N ALA A 13 2.62 -8.11 19.72
CA ALA A 13 3.89 -8.60 20.26
C ALA A 13 5.02 -8.29 19.26
N ALA A 14 6.28 -8.31 19.69
CA ALA A 14 7.41 -8.18 18.78
C ALA A 14 7.44 -9.36 17.78
N GLU A 15 7.80 -9.07 16.53
CA GLU A 15 7.87 -10.05 15.44
C GLU A 15 6.55 -10.81 15.21
N SER A 16 5.45 -10.05 15.15
CA SER A 16 4.09 -10.57 15.01
C SER A 16 3.26 -9.72 14.03
N PHE A 17 2.08 -10.22 13.71
CA PHE A 17 1.13 -9.57 12.83
C PHE A 17 -0.31 -9.74 13.33
N PHE A 18 -1.17 -8.85 12.87
CA PHE A 18 -2.62 -8.96 12.91
C PHE A 18 -3.13 -9.10 11.48
N ASN A 19 -3.69 -10.26 11.13
CA ASN A 19 -4.22 -10.57 9.80
C ASN A 19 -5.73 -10.83 9.81
N GLY A 20 -6.43 -10.40 10.87
CA GLY A 20 -7.87 -10.60 11.07
C GLY A 20 -8.29 -12.05 11.36
N SER A 21 -7.38 -12.91 11.79
CA SER A 21 -7.71 -14.26 12.29
C SER A 21 -8.66 -14.28 13.49
N ASP A 22 -8.90 -13.13 14.13
CA ASP A 22 -9.93 -12.93 15.14
C ASP A 22 -11.35 -12.76 14.55
N SER A 23 -11.48 -12.77 13.22
CA SER A 23 -12.73 -12.58 12.48
C SER A 23 -13.38 -11.21 12.66
N SER A 24 -12.60 -10.19 12.99
CA SER A 24 -13.04 -8.79 13.07
C SER A 24 -13.56 -8.25 11.72
N GLY A 25 -12.90 -8.61 10.62
CA GLY A 25 -13.25 -8.18 9.26
C GLY A 25 -12.72 -6.79 8.88
N ASP A 26 -12.26 -6.01 9.85
CA ASP A 26 -11.68 -4.69 9.64
C ASP A 26 -10.90 -4.22 10.88
N PHE A 27 -10.08 -3.17 10.71
CA PHE A 27 -9.46 -2.45 11.82
C PHE A 27 -9.27 -0.97 11.51
N SER A 28 -9.16 -0.13 12.54
CA SER A 28 -8.98 1.31 12.38
C SER A 28 -7.55 1.76 12.71
N SER A 29 -7.06 2.78 12.00
CA SER A 29 -5.77 3.46 12.27
C SER A 29 -5.85 4.88 11.68
N GLY A 30 -5.42 5.90 12.42
CA GLY A 30 -5.43 7.29 11.92
C GLY A 30 -6.79 7.85 11.51
N GLY A 31 -7.90 7.31 12.01
CA GLY A 31 -9.25 7.69 11.54
C GLY A 31 -9.69 7.08 10.21
N PHE A 32 -8.87 6.21 9.62
CA PHE A 32 -9.22 5.34 8.51
C PHE A 32 -9.70 3.99 9.03
N GLN A 33 -10.58 3.35 8.25
CA GLN A 33 -10.98 1.96 8.41
C GLN A 33 -10.37 1.13 7.27
N PHE A 34 -9.65 0.07 7.62
CA PHE A 34 -9.02 -0.85 6.69
C PHE A 34 -9.77 -2.18 6.68
N ASN A 35 -10.15 -2.68 5.51
CA ASN A 35 -10.79 -3.98 5.39
C ASN A 35 -9.77 -5.11 5.56
N ASN A 36 -10.21 -6.20 6.19
CA ASN A 36 -9.49 -7.45 6.26
C ASN A 36 -10.47 -8.60 5.99
N ASN A 37 -10.08 -9.54 5.14
CA ASN A 37 -10.85 -10.75 4.92
C ASN A 37 -10.02 -11.95 5.37
N TYR A 38 -10.48 -12.67 6.39
CA TYR A 38 -9.81 -13.89 6.88
C TYR A 38 -10.69 -15.12 6.65
N ASP A 39 -10.17 -16.10 5.93
CA ASP A 39 -10.81 -17.40 5.73
C ASP A 39 -10.31 -18.41 6.79
N THR A 40 -11.17 -18.72 7.76
CA THR A 40 -10.84 -19.66 8.85
C THR A 40 -10.68 -21.11 8.38
N PHE A 41 -11.24 -21.48 7.23
CA PHE A 41 -11.17 -22.84 6.71
C PHE A 41 -9.81 -23.10 6.07
N PHE A 42 -9.29 -22.14 5.31
CA PHE A 42 -7.98 -22.24 4.66
C PHE A 42 -6.83 -21.63 5.47
N GLY A 43 -7.13 -20.82 6.49
CA GLY A 43 -6.13 -20.06 7.24
C GLY A 43 -5.45 -18.99 6.38
N SER A 44 -6.16 -18.49 5.37
CA SER A 44 -5.70 -17.45 4.44
C SER A 44 -6.37 -16.12 4.74
N TRP A 45 -5.77 -15.04 4.25
CA TRP A 45 -6.31 -13.70 4.38
C TRP A 45 -6.21 -12.97 3.04
N ASP A 46 -6.87 -11.82 2.92
CA ASP A 46 -6.63 -10.78 1.92
C ASP A 46 -7.11 -9.42 2.48
N GLY A 47 -6.84 -8.33 1.77
CA GLY A 47 -7.08 -6.97 2.29
C GLY A 47 -5.85 -6.42 2.99
N TRP A 48 -6.02 -5.97 4.23
CA TRP A 48 -4.96 -5.37 5.05
C TRP A 48 -4.62 -6.20 6.30
N ALA A 49 -3.34 -6.25 6.64
CA ALA A 49 -2.81 -6.72 7.90
C ALA A 49 -1.93 -5.63 8.53
N VAL A 50 -1.73 -5.70 9.84
CA VAL A 50 -0.71 -4.91 10.55
C VAL A 50 0.43 -5.82 10.94
N SER A 51 1.68 -5.39 10.76
CA SER A 51 2.86 -6.20 11.07
C SER A 51 3.95 -5.36 11.72
N ASN A 52 4.79 -6.02 12.52
CA ASN A 52 6.08 -5.49 12.99
C ASN A 52 7.22 -6.49 12.76
N ILE A 53 7.04 -7.42 11.83
CA ILE A 53 8.07 -8.39 11.47
C ILE A 53 9.23 -7.67 10.79
N THR A 54 10.46 -8.06 11.12
CA THR A 54 11.67 -7.42 10.58
C THR A 54 12.48 -8.32 9.64
N ASP A 55 12.12 -9.60 9.50
CA ASP A 55 12.78 -10.51 8.57
C ASP A 55 12.55 -10.08 7.12
N ASN A 56 13.54 -9.44 6.52
CA ASN A 56 13.52 -8.99 5.14
C ASN A 56 14.38 -9.87 4.20
N THR A 57 14.70 -11.09 4.62
CA THR A 57 15.67 -11.96 3.92
C THR A 57 15.10 -13.30 3.48
N THR A 58 14.09 -13.83 4.19
CA THR A 58 13.51 -15.14 3.86
C THR A 58 12.64 -15.07 2.59
N PRO A 59 12.92 -15.83 1.53
CA PRO A 59 12.10 -15.85 0.32
C PRO A 59 10.79 -16.63 0.51
N GLY A 60 9.80 -16.31 -0.32
CA GLY A 60 8.56 -17.08 -0.45
C GLY A 60 7.42 -16.62 0.46
N TRP A 61 6.27 -17.27 0.30
CA TRP A 61 5.01 -16.93 0.97
C TRP A 61 5.08 -16.95 2.50
N GLY A 62 6.04 -17.68 3.08
CA GLY A 62 6.26 -17.69 4.53
C GLY A 62 6.59 -16.31 5.11
N ASN A 63 7.06 -15.39 4.25
CA ASN A 63 7.44 -14.03 4.63
C ASN A 63 6.43 -12.96 4.13
N GLN A 64 5.17 -13.34 3.97
CA GLN A 64 4.09 -12.51 3.43
C GLN A 64 3.70 -11.29 4.30
N TYR A 65 4.18 -11.21 5.54
CA TYR A 65 3.85 -10.12 6.49
C TYR A 65 5.02 -9.15 6.70
N SER A 66 6.12 -9.29 5.97
CA SER A 66 7.29 -8.44 6.13
C SER A 66 7.36 -7.40 5.02
N ALA A 67 7.71 -6.17 5.35
CA ALA A 67 8.11 -5.15 4.40
C ALA A 67 9.62 -5.24 4.13
N ILE A 68 10.06 -5.02 2.88
CA ILE A 68 11.48 -5.11 2.53
C ILE A 68 12.40 -4.15 3.33
N PRO A 69 11.96 -2.95 3.79
CA PRO A 69 12.79 -2.12 4.66
C PRO A 69 13.09 -2.77 6.02
N GLY A 70 12.38 -3.84 6.40
CA GLY A 70 12.58 -4.57 7.65
C GLY A 70 12.21 -3.77 8.91
N SER A 71 11.48 -2.67 8.75
CA SER A 71 11.00 -1.79 9.82
C SER A 71 9.91 -0.86 9.29
N GLY A 72 9.16 -0.21 10.18
CA GLY A 72 8.18 0.80 9.82
C GLY A 72 8.80 2.14 9.38
N ALA A 73 8.06 2.94 8.62
CA ALA A 73 8.52 4.21 8.08
C ALA A 73 8.70 5.28 9.17
N GLY A 74 9.80 6.03 9.13
CA GLY A 74 10.04 7.10 10.10
C GLY A 74 10.24 6.61 11.54
N GLY A 75 10.50 5.31 11.74
CA GLY A 75 10.73 4.71 13.05
C GLY A 75 9.46 4.25 13.77
N SER A 76 8.34 4.10 13.07
CA SER A 76 7.18 3.34 13.54
C SER A 76 7.57 1.90 13.85
N SER A 77 6.89 1.31 14.84
CA SER A 77 7.07 -0.09 15.22
C SER A 77 6.26 -1.00 14.33
N ASN A 78 5.05 -0.56 13.96
CA ASN A 78 4.10 -1.26 13.14
C ASN A 78 4.00 -0.62 11.75
N TYR A 79 3.58 -1.40 10.78
CA TYR A 79 3.25 -0.93 9.43
C TYR A 79 2.12 -1.79 8.84
N GLY A 80 1.48 -1.28 7.79
CA GLY A 80 0.47 -2.01 7.04
C GLY A 80 1.10 -2.92 5.98
N VAL A 81 0.62 -4.15 5.88
CA VAL A 81 0.91 -5.04 4.74
C VAL A 81 -0.41 -5.37 4.06
N SER A 82 -0.43 -5.30 2.75
CA SER A 82 -1.61 -5.59 1.97
C SER A 82 -1.39 -6.77 1.04
N PHE A 83 -2.45 -7.57 0.87
CA PHE A 83 -2.52 -8.64 -0.11
C PHE A 83 -3.74 -8.44 -1.00
N ILE A 84 -3.50 -8.25 -2.30
CA ILE A 84 -4.57 -8.25 -3.32
C ILE A 84 -4.95 -9.70 -3.59
N GLY A 85 -5.90 -10.22 -2.81
CA GLY A 85 -6.34 -11.60 -2.87
C GLY A 85 -7.60 -11.79 -3.71
N PHE A 86 -8.58 -12.49 -3.14
CA PHE A 86 -9.69 -13.08 -3.91
C PHE A 86 -11.03 -12.37 -3.71
N ALA A 87 -11.16 -11.58 -2.65
CA ALA A 87 -12.38 -10.86 -2.32
C ALA A 87 -12.36 -9.43 -2.90
N GLU A 88 -12.72 -8.44 -2.09
CA GLU A 88 -12.71 -7.03 -2.47
C GLU A 88 -11.29 -6.47 -2.46
N PRO A 89 -11.00 -5.43 -3.28
CA PRO A 89 -9.74 -4.72 -3.19
C PRO A 89 -9.45 -4.26 -1.75
N PRO A 90 -8.18 -4.30 -1.31
CA PRO A 90 -7.78 -3.59 -0.10
C PRO A 90 -8.17 -2.12 -0.21
N SER A 91 -8.68 -1.57 0.89
CA SER A 91 -9.26 -0.25 0.95
C SER A 91 -8.95 0.45 2.27
N ALA A 92 -8.88 1.78 2.22
CA ALA A 92 -8.77 2.65 3.38
C ALA A 92 -9.92 3.67 3.32
N THR A 93 -10.89 3.54 4.23
CA THR A 93 -12.14 4.31 4.20
C THR A 93 -12.19 5.36 5.31
N LEU A 94 -12.71 6.53 4.99
CA LEU A 94 -12.94 7.65 5.88
C LEU A 94 -14.43 7.89 6.09
N GLY A 95 -14.82 8.24 7.32
CA GLY A 95 -16.20 8.64 7.62
C GLY A 95 -16.61 9.99 7.04
N VAL A 96 -15.64 10.80 6.58
CA VAL A 96 -15.85 12.12 5.97
C VAL A 96 -14.89 12.33 4.81
N SER A 97 -15.33 13.05 3.76
CA SER A 97 -14.48 13.33 2.61
C SER A 97 -13.32 14.26 2.98
N ARG A 98 -12.09 13.88 2.65
CA ARG A 98 -10.85 14.63 2.93
C ARG A 98 -9.86 14.51 1.77
N VAL A 99 -8.99 15.51 1.63
CA VAL A 99 -7.81 15.39 0.78
C VAL A 99 -6.78 14.54 1.51
N ILE A 100 -6.12 13.65 0.78
CA ILE A 100 -5.01 12.84 1.28
C ILE A 100 -3.72 13.43 0.75
N ASP A 101 -2.77 13.74 1.64
CA ASP A 101 -1.46 14.28 1.24
C ASP A 101 -0.62 13.18 0.60
N GLY A 102 -0.53 12.02 1.25
CA GLY A 102 0.24 10.89 0.75
C GLY A 102 0.44 9.80 1.78
N ALA A 103 1.24 8.81 1.41
CA ALA A 103 1.72 7.78 2.33
C ALA A 103 3.10 7.29 1.88
N PHE A 104 3.78 6.57 2.77
CA PHE A 104 4.96 5.80 2.40
C PHE A 104 4.53 4.42 1.90
N PHE A 105 5.11 3.99 0.78
CA PHE A 105 4.91 2.67 0.21
C PHE A 105 6.25 1.97 0.00
N SER A 106 6.25 0.65 0.11
CA SER A 106 7.38 -0.19 -0.25
C SER A 106 6.91 -1.57 -0.73
N ASN A 107 7.82 -2.39 -1.25
CA ASN A 107 7.53 -3.78 -1.52
C ASN A 107 7.34 -4.57 -0.20
N ALA A 108 6.46 -5.56 -0.23
CA ALA A 108 6.57 -6.65 0.74
C ALA A 108 7.80 -7.50 0.42
N THR A 109 8.45 -8.06 1.43
CA THR A 109 9.67 -8.86 1.28
C THR A 109 9.47 -10.02 0.30
N TYR A 110 8.31 -10.69 0.35
CA TYR A 110 8.01 -11.77 -0.59
C TYR A 110 8.01 -11.28 -2.04
N ALA A 111 7.29 -10.20 -2.35
CA ALA A 111 7.24 -9.64 -3.70
C ALA A 111 8.62 -9.15 -4.16
N TYR A 112 9.36 -8.46 -3.29
CA TYR A 112 10.71 -7.99 -3.58
C TYR A 112 11.66 -9.13 -3.95
N LEU A 113 11.76 -10.17 -3.09
CA LEU A 113 12.68 -11.28 -3.31
C LEU A 113 12.28 -12.14 -4.51
N SER A 114 10.97 -12.23 -4.80
CA SER A 114 10.43 -12.88 -5.98
C SER A 114 10.86 -12.15 -7.26
N MET A 115 10.70 -10.82 -7.33
CA MET A 115 11.20 -10.03 -8.46
C MET A 115 12.73 -10.11 -8.58
N LEU A 116 13.45 -10.03 -7.47
CA LEU A 116 14.92 -10.02 -7.46
C LEU A 116 15.54 -11.34 -7.93
N ASN A 117 14.96 -12.48 -7.53
CA ASN A 117 15.58 -13.80 -7.72
C ASN A 117 14.76 -14.76 -8.59
N GLY A 118 13.48 -14.48 -8.82
CA GLY A 118 12.49 -15.45 -9.26
C GLY A 118 12.11 -16.44 -8.15
N ASP A 119 11.06 -17.21 -8.39
CA ASP A 119 10.66 -18.32 -7.53
C ASP A 119 10.02 -19.47 -8.35
N ALA A 120 9.25 -20.34 -7.71
CA ALA A 120 8.61 -21.48 -8.39
C ALA A 120 7.49 -21.07 -9.37
N TYR A 121 7.01 -19.83 -9.29
CA TYR A 121 5.88 -19.30 -10.06
C TYR A 121 6.28 -18.06 -10.86
N ALA A 122 7.00 -17.12 -10.24
CA ALA A 122 7.39 -15.85 -10.83
C ALA A 122 8.81 -15.91 -11.41
N LYS A 123 9.05 -15.16 -12.47
CA LYS A 123 10.40 -15.00 -13.04
C LYS A 123 11.16 -13.88 -12.33
N LYS A 124 12.48 -13.96 -12.39
CA LYS A 124 13.35 -12.83 -12.06
C LYS A 124 13.10 -11.67 -13.03
N PHE A 125 12.96 -10.45 -12.50
CA PHE A 125 12.85 -9.23 -13.30
C PHE A 125 14.16 -8.90 -14.02
N GLY A 126 14.03 -8.41 -15.26
CA GLY A 126 15.16 -8.27 -16.20
C GLY A 126 15.58 -9.61 -16.82
N GLY A 127 14.98 -10.73 -16.42
CA GLY A 127 15.32 -12.04 -16.95
C GLY A 127 16.77 -12.45 -16.68
N VAL A 128 17.31 -13.34 -17.53
CA VAL A 128 18.67 -13.89 -17.36
C VAL A 128 19.74 -12.87 -17.75
N THR A 129 19.48 -12.05 -18.76
CA THR A 129 20.45 -11.09 -19.30
C THR A 129 20.37 -9.71 -18.64
N GLY A 130 19.25 -9.41 -17.96
CA GLY A 130 18.94 -8.09 -17.42
C GLY A 130 18.12 -7.22 -18.36
N ASP A 131 17.73 -7.70 -19.55
CA ASP A 131 17.10 -6.90 -20.61
C ASP A 131 15.58 -7.09 -20.75
N ASP A 132 14.97 -7.99 -19.98
CA ASP A 132 13.51 -8.14 -20.04
C ASP A 132 12.84 -6.88 -19.46
N GLU A 133 12.00 -6.23 -20.28
CA GLU A 133 11.19 -5.07 -19.89
C GLU A 133 10.10 -5.46 -18.87
N ASP A 134 10.49 -5.56 -17.60
CA ASP A 134 9.62 -5.92 -16.50
C ASP A 134 9.16 -4.73 -15.66
N TRP A 135 8.01 -4.85 -14.99
CA TRP A 135 7.52 -3.82 -14.08
C TRP A 135 6.51 -4.41 -13.09
N PHE A 136 6.39 -3.76 -11.94
CA PHE A 136 5.39 -4.05 -10.92
C PHE A 136 4.77 -2.74 -10.43
N LEU A 137 3.46 -2.60 -10.56
CA LEU A 137 2.74 -1.35 -10.40
C LEU A 137 1.68 -1.45 -9.31
N LEU A 138 1.74 -0.54 -8.35
CA LEU A 138 0.65 -0.20 -7.43
C LEU A 138 -0.17 0.94 -8.02
N THR A 139 -1.47 0.71 -8.22
CA THR A 139 -2.43 1.74 -8.57
C THR A 139 -3.28 2.05 -7.35
N ILE A 140 -3.26 3.32 -6.92
CA ILE A 140 -4.10 3.85 -5.85
C ILE A 140 -5.24 4.65 -6.48
N THR A 141 -6.47 4.22 -6.26
CA THR A 141 -7.67 4.86 -6.80
C THR A 141 -8.43 5.57 -5.69
N GLY A 142 -8.74 6.84 -5.89
CA GLY A 142 -9.51 7.63 -4.92
C GLY A 142 -10.99 7.67 -5.28
N PHE A 143 -11.87 7.51 -4.29
CA PHE A 143 -13.32 7.59 -4.47
C PHE A 143 -13.96 8.60 -3.52
N ASN A 144 -15.02 9.29 -3.97
CA ASN A 144 -15.90 10.09 -3.13
C ASN A 144 -17.33 9.55 -3.23
N GLY A 145 -17.74 8.81 -2.20
CA GLY A 145 -18.85 7.86 -2.32
C GLY A 145 -18.51 6.79 -3.36
N ALA A 146 -19.40 6.58 -4.33
CA ALA A 146 -19.18 5.63 -5.42
C ALA A 146 -18.50 6.25 -6.66
N VAL A 147 -18.08 7.52 -6.60
CA VAL A 147 -17.53 8.24 -7.75
C VAL A 147 -16.00 8.25 -7.67
N GLU A 148 -15.35 7.69 -8.67
CA GLU A 148 -13.91 7.79 -8.85
C GLU A 148 -13.48 9.25 -9.06
N THR A 149 -12.43 9.66 -8.35
CA THR A 149 -11.90 11.03 -8.36
C THR A 149 -10.61 11.17 -9.15
N GLY A 150 -9.85 10.08 -9.24
CA GLY A 150 -8.61 9.94 -9.98
C GLY A 150 -7.82 8.70 -9.54
N THR A 151 -6.66 8.51 -10.16
CA THR A 151 -5.71 7.45 -9.86
C THR A 151 -4.30 8.00 -9.71
N VAL A 152 -3.49 7.34 -8.88
CA VAL A 152 -2.04 7.55 -8.77
C VAL A 152 -1.36 6.21 -8.98
N ASP A 153 -0.40 6.20 -9.89
CA ASP A 153 0.40 5.02 -10.24
C ASP A 153 1.78 5.12 -9.59
N PHE A 154 2.19 4.06 -8.91
CA PHE A 154 3.50 3.94 -8.28
C PHE A 154 4.17 2.62 -8.65
N TYR A 155 5.23 2.69 -9.45
CA TYR A 155 6.02 1.52 -9.82
C TYR A 155 6.90 1.06 -8.66
N LEU A 156 6.56 -0.10 -8.11
CA LEU A 156 7.32 -0.85 -7.10
C LEU A 156 8.56 -1.54 -7.69
N GLY A 157 8.60 -1.70 -9.01
CA GLY A 157 9.79 -2.03 -9.78
C GLY A 157 9.58 -1.68 -11.25
N ASP A 158 10.64 -1.26 -11.93
CA ASP A 158 10.60 -0.86 -13.34
C ASP A 158 11.95 -1.13 -14.03
N PHE A 159 11.92 -1.98 -15.06
CA PHE A 159 13.05 -2.44 -15.87
C PHE A 159 12.86 -2.06 -17.34
N ARG A 160 12.01 -1.06 -17.63
CA ARG A 160 11.72 -0.62 -19.00
C ARG A 160 12.68 0.45 -19.51
N PHE A 161 13.74 0.75 -18.77
CA PHE A 161 14.70 1.78 -19.15
C PHE A 161 15.60 1.26 -20.27
N ALA A 162 15.92 2.12 -21.24
CA ALA A 162 16.87 1.79 -22.30
C ALA A 162 18.31 1.61 -21.79
N ASP A 163 18.60 2.15 -20.60
CA ASP A 163 19.84 1.92 -19.85
C ASP A 163 19.46 1.14 -18.59
N ASN A 164 19.77 -0.16 -18.57
CA ASN A 164 19.43 -1.05 -17.46
C ASN A 164 20.10 -0.65 -16.14
N GLY A 165 21.09 0.25 -16.17
CA GLY A 165 21.64 0.86 -14.96
C GLY A 165 20.65 1.76 -14.20
N LEU A 166 19.51 2.08 -14.81
CA LEU A 166 18.39 2.81 -14.21
C LEU A 166 17.27 1.90 -13.70
N ASP A 167 17.35 0.59 -13.98
CA ASP A 167 16.36 -0.38 -13.51
C ASP A 167 16.36 -0.47 -11.99
N TYR A 168 15.18 -0.65 -11.42
CA TYR A 168 15.06 -0.69 -9.96
C TYR A 168 13.93 -1.61 -9.48
N ILE A 169 14.10 -2.06 -8.24
CA ILE A 169 13.05 -2.61 -7.39
C ILE A 169 13.07 -1.78 -6.11
N VAL A 170 11.95 -1.23 -5.68
CA VAL A 170 11.86 -0.40 -4.46
C VAL A 170 12.19 -1.27 -3.24
N ASP A 171 13.25 -0.93 -2.52
CA ASP A 171 13.74 -1.63 -1.32
C ASP A 171 13.66 -0.80 -0.02
N ASP A 172 13.19 0.45 -0.12
CA ASP A 172 13.01 1.38 1.01
C ASP A 172 11.60 2.03 0.97
N TRP A 173 11.23 2.74 2.02
CA TRP A 173 10.00 3.50 2.11
C TRP A 173 10.03 4.72 1.16
N THR A 174 9.10 4.75 0.20
CA THR A 174 8.99 5.85 -0.77
C THR A 174 7.70 6.62 -0.52
N TRP A 175 7.83 7.94 -0.32
CA TRP A 175 6.66 8.82 -0.22
C TRP A 175 5.97 8.97 -1.58
N VAL A 176 4.66 8.73 -1.62
CA VAL A 176 3.83 8.94 -2.80
C VAL A 176 2.79 10.02 -2.49
N ASP A 177 2.81 11.09 -3.29
CA ASP A 177 1.85 12.19 -3.23
C ASP A 177 0.49 11.75 -3.79
N LEU A 178 -0.55 11.84 -2.95
CA LEU A 178 -1.92 11.45 -3.28
C LEU A 178 -2.85 12.65 -3.47
N THR A 179 -2.34 13.89 -3.40
CA THR A 179 -3.17 15.11 -3.48
C THR A 179 -3.92 15.25 -4.80
N SER A 180 -3.42 14.63 -5.88
CA SER A 180 -4.06 14.61 -7.19
C SER A 180 -5.40 13.87 -7.20
N LEU A 181 -5.65 12.99 -6.22
CA LEU A 181 -6.93 12.30 -5.98
C LEU A 181 -8.00 13.26 -5.45
N ARG A 182 -7.63 14.47 -4.98
CA ARG A 182 -8.55 15.47 -4.41
C ARG A 182 -9.25 14.90 -3.16
N ALA A 183 -10.45 15.41 -2.85
CA ALA A 183 -11.20 14.99 -1.68
C ALA A 183 -11.89 13.64 -1.91
N VAL A 184 -11.52 12.65 -1.11
CA VAL A 184 -11.96 11.26 -1.17
C VAL A 184 -12.59 10.83 0.16
N THR A 185 -13.49 9.85 0.10
CA THR A 185 -14.01 9.09 1.25
C THR A 185 -13.37 7.71 1.34
N SER A 186 -12.74 7.21 0.28
CA SER A 186 -11.99 5.95 0.32
C SER A 186 -10.85 5.95 -0.70
N LEU A 187 -9.83 5.15 -0.39
CA LEU A 187 -8.80 4.71 -1.32
C LEU A 187 -8.99 3.21 -1.56
N GLU A 188 -8.80 2.76 -2.80
CA GLU A 188 -8.69 1.35 -3.17
C GLU A 188 -7.33 1.11 -3.83
N PHE A 189 -6.78 -0.09 -3.61
CA PHE A 189 -5.43 -0.44 -4.02
C PHE A 189 -5.46 -1.68 -4.92
N ALA A 190 -4.72 -1.63 -6.03
CA ALA A 190 -4.58 -2.73 -6.96
C ALA A 190 -3.12 -2.92 -7.36
N LEU A 191 -2.72 -4.17 -7.63
CA LEU A 191 -1.41 -4.52 -8.14
C LEU A 191 -1.50 -5.13 -9.53
N SER A 192 -0.55 -4.79 -10.38
CA SER A 192 -0.35 -5.41 -11.69
C SER A 192 1.14 -5.55 -11.99
N SER A 193 1.49 -6.48 -12.89
CA SER A 193 2.87 -6.81 -13.23
C SER A 193 3.01 -7.16 -14.71
N SER A 194 4.22 -7.03 -15.25
CA SER A 194 4.62 -7.63 -16.53
C SER A 194 4.69 -9.16 -16.47
N ASP A 195 5.00 -9.72 -15.31
CA ASP A 195 5.13 -11.17 -15.11
C ASP A 195 3.74 -11.80 -14.91
N VAL A 196 3.13 -12.18 -16.04
CA VAL A 196 1.79 -12.76 -16.12
C VAL A 196 1.82 -14.15 -16.74
N GLY A 197 1.12 -15.09 -16.09
CA GLY A 197 0.88 -16.45 -16.56
C GLY A 197 -0.57 -16.68 -16.99
N GLY A 198 -0.91 -17.94 -17.25
CA GLY A 198 -2.27 -18.33 -17.68
C GLY A 198 -3.38 -18.10 -16.65
N PHE A 199 -3.03 -17.83 -15.40
CA PHE A 199 -3.98 -17.62 -14.28
C PHE A 199 -3.92 -16.20 -13.71
N GLY A 200 -3.22 -15.28 -14.36
CA GLY A 200 -3.03 -13.90 -13.90
C GLY A 200 -1.58 -13.60 -13.56
N MET A 201 -1.37 -12.61 -12.70
CA MET A 201 -0.06 -12.17 -12.25
C MET A 201 0.66 -13.29 -11.48
N ASN A 202 1.92 -13.58 -11.86
CA ASN A 202 2.76 -14.53 -11.13
C ASN A 202 3.48 -13.84 -9.97
N THR A 203 3.86 -12.56 -10.14
CA THR A 203 4.47 -11.77 -9.07
C THR A 203 3.57 -11.76 -7.83
N PRO A 204 4.10 -12.01 -6.62
CA PRO A 204 3.29 -11.99 -5.40
C PRO A 204 2.58 -10.65 -5.21
N ALA A 205 1.25 -10.68 -5.06
CA ALA A 205 0.41 -9.49 -4.99
C ALA A 205 0.42 -8.81 -3.60
N TYR A 206 1.61 -8.53 -3.07
CA TYR A 206 1.81 -7.95 -1.74
C TYR A 206 2.60 -6.64 -1.80
N PHE A 207 2.16 -5.65 -1.02
CA PHE A 207 2.91 -4.40 -0.81
C PHE A 207 2.79 -3.96 0.66
N ALA A 208 3.63 -3.01 1.05
CA ALA A 208 3.60 -2.41 2.38
C ALA A 208 3.28 -0.92 2.30
N MET A 209 2.57 -0.41 3.31
CA MET A 209 2.23 1.00 3.45
C MET A 209 2.42 1.43 4.90
N ASP A 210 2.86 2.67 5.09
CA ASP A 210 2.91 3.28 6.41
C ASP A 210 2.68 4.79 6.33
N ASN A 211 2.31 5.39 7.47
CA ASN A 211 2.15 6.83 7.64
C ASN A 211 1.24 7.45 6.55
N LEU A 212 -0.01 6.98 6.46
CA LEU A 212 -1.01 7.56 5.54
C LEU A 212 -1.56 8.87 6.13
N VAL A 213 -1.26 9.98 5.48
CA VAL A 213 -1.51 11.33 5.99
C VAL A 213 -2.65 12.02 5.24
N PRO A 214 -3.76 12.38 5.92
CA PRO A 214 -4.75 13.30 5.37
C PRO A 214 -4.31 14.77 5.53
N GLU A 215 -4.73 15.62 4.61
CA GLU A 215 -4.48 17.07 4.71
C GLU A 215 -5.04 17.62 6.03
N PRO A 216 -4.28 18.42 6.80
CA PRO A 216 -4.77 19.01 8.03
C PRO A 216 -6.05 19.83 7.81
N ALA A 217 -7.11 19.53 8.57
CA ALA A 217 -8.41 20.20 8.45
C ALA A 217 -8.35 21.74 8.64
N SER A 218 -7.29 22.26 9.26
CA SER A 218 -7.05 23.70 9.44
C SER A 218 -6.79 24.45 8.14
N MET A 219 -6.15 23.82 7.15
CA MET A 219 -5.84 24.44 5.85
C MET A 219 -7.09 24.62 4.99
N ALA A 220 -7.97 23.62 4.97
CA ALA A 220 -9.27 23.70 4.33
C ALA A 220 -10.15 24.84 4.90
N LEU A 221 -10.17 25.02 6.22
CA LEU A 221 -10.93 26.09 6.88
C LEU A 221 -10.38 27.49 6.57
N LEU A 222 -9.06 27.65 6.47
CA LEU A 222 -8.43 28.92 6.09
C LEU A 222 -8.76 29.32 4.65
N ALA A 223 -8.76 28.36 3.72
CA ALA A 223 -9.12 28.59 2.32
C ALA A 223 -10.60 29.04 2.17
N VAL A 224 -11.53 28.38 2.89
CA VAL A 224 -12.96 28.75 2.90
C VAL A 224 -13.17 30.12 3.54
N GLY A 225 -12.49 30.42 4.65
CA GLY A 225 -12.55 31.73 5.32
C GLY A 225 -12.07 32.87 4.42
N ALA A 226 -10.97 32.68 3.69
CA ALA A 226 -10.45 33.65 2.74
C ALA A 226 -11.41 33.88 1.56
N ALA A 227 -11.99 32.82 0.99
CA ALA A 227 -12.95 32.92 -0.10
C ALA A 227 -14.26 33.62 0.31
N ALA A 228 -14.75 33.39 1.53
CA ALA A 228 -15.94 34.05 2.07
C ALA A 228 -15.71 35.56 2.31
N LEU A 229 -14.51 35.94 2.77
CA LEU A 229 -14.12 37.34 2.96
C LEU A 229 -13.99 38.09 1.63
N LEU A 230 -13.50 37.42 0.57
CA LEU A 230 -13.40 38.01 -0.77
C LEU A 230 -14.77 38.20 -1.44
N ARG A 231 -15.73 37.30 -1.19
CA ARG A 231 -17.12 37.44 -1.70
C ARG A 231 -17.92 38.54 -1.02
N ARG A 232 -17.63 38.87 0.25
CA ARG A 232 -18.29 39.98 0.98
C ARG A 232 -17.82 41.38 0.58
N ARG A 233 -16.74 41.48 -0.22
CA ARG A 233 -16.15 42.75 -0.66
C ARG A 233 -16.54 43.16 -2.10
N ARG A 234 -17.54 42.50 -2.68
CA ARG A 234 -18.19 42.89 -3.96
C ARG A 234 -19.63 43.27 -3.67
#